data_AF-A0A1V9FZA3-F1
#
_entry.id   AF-A0A1V9FZA3-F1
#
_cell.length_a   1.000
_cell.length_b   1.000
_cell.length_c   1.000
_cell.angle_alpha   90.00
_cell.angle_beta   90.00
_cell.angle_gamma   90.00
#
_symmetry.space_group_name_H-M   'P 1'
#
loop_
_entity.id
_entity.type
_entity.pdbx_description
1 polymer ?
#
loop_
_entity_poly.entity_id
_entity_poly.type
_entity_poly.pdbx_seq_one_letter_code
_entity_poly.pdbx_strand_id
1 'polypeptide(L)' 'MNWQTKAKLNSDIEPFGIVTKFNNIFIGHTNTMKWGIDKPLKAGNIYNLDTGGSKGGKLTIMDVDSKCFWQSD' A
#
# COMPACT_ATOMS: atom_id res chain seq x y z
N MET A 1 13.11 -21.90 2.06
CA MET A 1 12.62 -20.79 1.23
C MET A 1 13.48 -19.57 1.54
N ASN A 2 14.54 -19.30 0.76
CA ASN A 2 15.47 -18.20 1.02
C ASN A 2 14.96 -16.93 0.30
N TRP A 3 14.38 -16.01 1.05
CA TRP A 3 13.81 -14.75 0.55
C TRP A 3 14.85 -13.84 -0.13
N GLN A 4 16.15 -14.11 0.04
CA GLN A 4 17.24 -13.36 -0.57
C GLN A 4 17.52 -13.75 -2.03
N THR A 5 16.85 -14.78 -2.58
CA THR A 5 17.19 -15.33 -3.90
C THR A 5 16.11 -15.07 -4.94
N LYS A 6 16.08 -13.86 -5.54
CA LYS A 6 15.65 -13.66 -6.94
C LYS A 6 15.83 -12.26 -7.54
N ALA A 7 16.69 -11.41 -6.97
CA ALA A 7 17.26 -10.31 -7.74
C ALA A 7 18.47 -10.84 -8.56
N LYS A 8 18.26 -11.83 -9.44
CA LYS A 8 19.14 -11.95 -10.60
C LYS A 8 18.66 -10.84 -11.53
N LEU A 9 19.24 -9.66 -11.35
CA LEU A 9 18.94 -8.47 -12.14
C LEU A 9 19.13 -8.81 -13.62
N ASN A 10 18.02 -8.88 -14.36
CA ASN A 10 18.06 -8.53 -15.77
C ASN A 10 18.47 -7.05 -15.84
N SER A 11 19.36 -6.70 -16.76
CA SER A 11 19.83 -5.34 -17.03
C SER A 11 18.70 -4.36 -17.40
N ASP A 12 17.50 -4.88 -17.68
CA ASP A 12 16.36 -4.13 -18.20
C ASP A 12 15.36 -3.74 -17.10
N ILE A 13 15.69 -3.99 -15.83
CA ILE A 13 14.84 -3.61 -14.69
C ILE A 13 15.16 -2.17 -14.31
N GLU A 14 14.20 -1.27 -14.54
CA GLU A 14 14.26 0.12 -14.08
C GLU A 14 14.62 0.17 -12.58
N PRO A 15 15.53 1.06 -12.14
CA PRO A 15 16.04 1.09 -10.77
C PRO A 15 14.97 1.35 -9.70
N PHE A 16 13.76 1.79 -10.09
CA PHE A 16 12.59 1.94 -9.22
C PHE A 16 11.39 1.10 -9.68
N GLY A 17 11.62 0.12 -10.55
CA GLY A 17 10.60 -0.80 -11.06
C GLY A 17 10.18 -1.81 -9.99
N ILE A 18 8.89 -2.08 -9.91
CA ILE A 18 8.36 -3.10 -9.00
C ILE A 18 8.72 -4.48 -9.56
N VAL A 19 9.59 -5.18 -8.83
CA VAL A 19 10.16 -6.48 -9.24
C VAL A 19 9.10 -7.58 -9.35
N THR A 20 7.99 -7.43 -8.62
CA THR A 20 6.89 -8.40 -8.56
C THR A 20 5.72 -7.98 -9.47
N LYS A 21 5.11 -8.94 -10.17
CA LYS A 21 3.96 -8.71 -11.07
C LYS A 21 2.62 -8.50 -10.33
N PHE A 22 2.60 -7.81 -9.20
CA PHE A 22 1.35 -7.54 -8.49
C PHE A 22 0.66 -6.32 -9.08
N ASN A 23 -0.60 -6.49 -9.47
CA ASN A 23 -1.41 -5.40 -10.02
C ASN A 23 -1.81 -4.38 -8.94
N ASN A 24 -1.98 -4.83 -7.69
CA ASN A 24 -2.29 -4.00 -6.53
C ASN A 24 -1.55 -4.55 -5.31
N ILE A 25 -0.94 -3.68 -4.52
CA ILE A 25 -0.23 -4.01 -3.28
C ILE A 25 -0.88 -3.20 -2.16
N PHE A 26 -1.44 -3.86 -1.16
CA PHE A 26 -2.11 -3.20 -0.04
C PHE A 26 -1.18 -3.20 1.18
N ILE A 27 -0.98 -2.03 1.77
CA ILE A 27 -0.08 -1.81 2.92
C ILE A 27 -0.80 -1.08 4.05
N GLY A 28 -0.18 -1.10 5.22
CA GLY A 28 -0.60 -0.35 6.40
C GLY A 28 0.58 -0.05 7.32
N HIS A 29 0.32 0.08 8.63
CA HIS A 29 1.28 0.39 9.71
C HIS A 29 1.83 1.83 9.73
N THR A 30 2.19 2.38 8.57
CA THR A 30 2.54 3.80 8.46
C THR A 30 1.32 4.60 8.03
N ASN A 31 0.71 5.30 8.99
CA ASN A 31 -0.54 5.99 8.73
C ASN A 31 -0.42 7.13 7.70
N THR A 32 -1.47 7.30 6.89
CA THR A 32 -1.58 8.35 5.86
C THR A 32 -1.65 9.76 6.46
N MET A 33 -2.05 9.86 7.73
CA MET A 33 -2.10 11.12 8.47
C MET A 33 -0.73 11.81 8.62
N LYS A 34 0.40 11.08 8.50
CA LYS A 34 1.74 11.70 8.41
C LYS A 34 1.89 12.67 7.23
N TRP A 35 1.04 12.51 6.22
CA TRP A 35 0.96 13.38 5.04
C TRP A 35 -0.27 14.31 5.08
N GLY A 36 -0.96 14.42 6.23
CA GLY A 36 -2.16 15.24 6.37
C GLY A 36 -3.39 14.68 5.64
N ILE A 37 -3.39 13.38 5.33
CA ILE A 37 -4.47 12.71 4.59
C ILE A 37 -5.17 11.74 5.54
N ASP A 38 -6.48 11.90 5.70
CA ASP A 38 -7.32 11.09 6.58
C ASP A 38 -7.99 9.89 5.87
N LYS A 39 -7.69 9.70 4.58
CA LYS A 39 -8.24 8.66 3.71
C LYS A 39 -7.15 7.68 3.23
N PRO A 40 -7.53 6.53 2.67
CA PRO A 40 -6.60 5.67 1.94
C PRO A 40 -5.84 6.43 0.87
N LEU A 41 -4.55 6.13 0.75
CA LEU A 41 -3.66 6.75 -0.24
C LEU A 41 -3.28 5.73 -1.32
N LYS A 42 -3.26 6.15 -2.58
CA LYS A 42 -2.76 5.34 -3.70
C LYS A 42 -1.52 5.98 -4.32
N ALA A 43 -0.45 5.21 -4.47
CA ALA A 43 0.76 5.59 -5.19
C ALA A 43 1.19 4.45 -6.13
N GLY A 44 1.07 4.64 -7.44
CA GLY A 44 1.29 3.56 -8.41
C GLY A 44 0.26 2.42 -8.21
N ASN A 45 0.75 1.20 -8.01
CA ASN A 45 -0.07 0.03 -7.64
C ASN A 45 -0.17 -0.18 -6.11
N ILE A 46 0.41 0.71 -5.30
CA ILE A 46 0.41 0.59 -3.84
C ILE A 46 -0.79 1.36 -3.27
N TYR A 47 -1.53 0.71 -2.39
CA TYR A 47 -2.66 1.24 -1.63
C TYR A 47 -2.31 1.21 -0.14
N ASN A 48 -2.19 2.37 0.50
CA ASN A 48 -2.05 2.48 1.94
C ASN A 48 -3.43 2.68 2.58
N LEU A 49 -3.89 1.68 3.34
CA LEU A 49 -5.20 1.70 4.01
C LEU A 49 -5.10 2.13 5.48
N ASP A 50 -3.91 2.31 6.01
CA ASP A 50 -3.73 2.75 7.40
C ASP A 50 -4.02 4.25 7.52
N THR A 51 -5.23 4.57 7.92
CA THR A 51 -5.66 5.94 8.23
C THR A 51 -5.51 6.25 9.72
N GLY A 52 -4.73 5.44 10.45
CA GLY A 52 -4.35 5.66 11.83
C GLY A 52 -5.41 5.35 12.88
N GLY A 53 -6.21 4.30 12.68
CA GLY A 53 -7.29 3.90 13.59
C GLY A 53 -6.87 3.71 15.06
N SER A 54 -5.62 3.35 15.35
CA SER A 54 -5.11 3.25 16.73
C SER A 54 -4.48 4.55 17.26
N LYS A 55 -4.34 5.58 16.42
CA LYS A 55 -3.58 6.81 16.70
C LYS A 55 -4.41 8.08 16.48
N GLY A 56 -5.72 8.01 16.76
CA GLY A 56 -6.65 9.15 16.64
C GLY A 56 -7.14 9.42 15.21
N GLY A 57 -6.81 8.54 14.27
CA GLY A 57 -7.42 8.51 12.95
C GLY A 57 -8.53 7.48 12.87
N LYS A 58 -8.96 7.15 11.65
CA LYS A 58 -10.13 6.28 11.42
C LYS A 58 -9.71 4.84 11.16
N LEU A 59 -10.57 3.89 11.52
CA LEU A 59 -10.48 2.53 11.00
C LEU A 59 -11.00 2.54 9.56
N THR A 60 -10.25 2.00 8.61
CA THR A 60 -10.67 1.94 7.20
C THR A 60 -10.82 0.50 6.71
N ILE A 61 -11.91 0.24 6.00
CA ILE A 61 -12.20 -1.02 5.30
C ILE A 61 -12.39 -0.69 3.82
N MET A 62 -11.78 -1.46 2.93
CA MET A 62 -11.88 -1.28 1.48
C MET A 62 -12.29 -2.59 0.80
N ASP A 63 -13.26 -2.50 -0.11
CA ASP A 63 -13.58 -3.56 -1.06
C ASP A 63 -12.49 -3.58 -2.16
N VAL A 64 -11.84 -4.72 -2.34
CA VAL A 64 -10.66 -4.82 -3.22
C VAL A 64 -10.99 -4.79 -4.70
N ASP A 65 -12.23 -5.03 -5.11
CA ASP A 65 -12.61 -5.03 -6.53
C ASP A 65 -13.07 -3.64 -6.96
N SER A 66 -13.97 -3.04 -6.19
CA SER A 66 -14.52 -1.70 -6.44
C SER A 66 -13.61 -0.56 -6.00
N LYS A 67 -12.69 -0.82 -5.05
CA LYS A 67 -11.91 0.20 -4.31
C LYS A 67 -12.76 1.19 -3.50
N CYS A 68 -14.04 0.91 -3.33
CA CYS A 68 -14.89 1.63 -2.40
C CYS A 68 -14.41 1.37 -0.97
N PHE A 69 -14.43 2.40 -0.12
CA PHE A 69 -14.01 2.27 1.26
C PHE A 69 -15.03 2.90 2.22
N TRP A 70 -15.10 2.34 3.41
CA TRP A 70 -15.81 2.89 4.55
C TRP A 70 -14.80 3.23 5.65
N GLN A 71 -15.07 4.29 6.40
CA GLN A 71 -14.25 4.68 7.56
C GLN A 71 -15.15 4.81 8.78
N SER A 72 -14.63 4.43 9.95
CA SER A 72 -15.29 4.73 11.22
C SER A 72 -15.49 6.24 11.39
N ASP A 73 -16.55 6.60 12.11
CA ASP A 73 -16.78 7.98 12.55
C ASP A 73 -15.65 8.49 13.46
#